data_AF-A0A954RN57-F1
#
_entry.id   AF-A0A954RN57-F1
#
_cell.length_a   1.000
_cell.length_b   1.000
_cell.length_c   1.000
_cell.angle_alpha   90.00
_cell.angle_beta   90.00
_cell.angle_gamma   90.00
#
_symmetry.space_group_name_H-M   'P 1'
#
loop_
_entity.id
_entity.type
_entity.pdbx_description
1 polymer ?
#
loop_
_entity_poly.entity_id
_entity_poly.type
_entity_poly.pdbx_seq_one_letter_code
_entity_poly.pdbx_strand_id
1 'polypeptide(L)'
;MNWRGDKPKKNDPTPSRPQTPSPRSAPAASARVNSDRQWRQTSSRELFDHRLRYRIKLTAYALASLGLVGWLVWWLLYLPQPTPWLTFIESGYPFPLPPNSLAVEDATLTANLLKDYPNVSFSRAENSWSNEAEFLASLRDALRRLRPGGPDGRTAILQINAH
;
A
#
# COMPACT_ATOMS: atom_id res chain seq x y z
N MET A 1 99.43 -42.35 -32.76
CA MET A 1 99.89 -43.49 -33.57
C MET A 1 99.94 -44.71 -32.66
N ASN A 2 99.34 -45.84 -33.08
CA ASN A 2 99.25 -47.17 -32.44
C ASN A 2 98.34 -47.31 -31.20
N TRP A 3 97.14 -47.88 -31.36
CA TRP A 3 96.74 -49.32 -31.49
C TRP A 3 96.38 -49.91 -30.10
N ARG A 4 95.08 -50.02 -29.77
CA ARG A 4 94.25 -51.25 -29.79
C ARG A 4 94.87 -52.43 -29.05
N GLY A 5 94.16 -52.93 -28.04
CA GLY A 5 94.42 -54.24 -27.45
C GLY A 5 93.43 -54.52 -26.33
N ASP A 6 92.39 -55.26 -26.67
CA ASP A 6 91.16 -55.46 -25.92
C ASP A 6 91.20 -56.84 -25.21
N LYS A 7 90.61 -56.90 -23.99
CA LYS A 7 89.97 -58.07 -23.32
C LYS A 7 90.84 -59.08 -22.52
N PRO A 8 90.22 -60.01 -21.74
CA PRO A 8 89.20 -59.84 -20.67
C PRO A 8 89.42 -60.82 -19.46
N LYS A 9 88.41 -60.85 -18.55
CA LYS A 9 88.06 -61.90 -17.54
C LYS A 9 88.79 -61.80 -16.20
N LYS A 10 88.21 -62.14 -15.05
CA LYS A 10 86.88 -62.62 -14.62
C LYS A 10 86.85 -62.48 -13.10
N ASN A 11 85.67 -62.21 -12.54
CA ASN A 11 85.18 -62.64 -11.23
C ASN A 11 85.93 -62.18 -9.97
N ASP A 12 85.26 -61.41 -9.13
CA ASP A 12 84.78 -62.00 -7.86
C ASP A 12 83.50 -61.30 -7.35
N PRO A 13 82.58 -62.04 -6.72
CA PRO A 13 81.26 -61.57 -6.33
C PRO A 13 81.27 -60.97 -4.92
N THR A 14 80.94 -59.69 -4.79
CA THR A 14 80.64 -59.10 -3.47
C THR A 14 79.14 -59.26 -3.18
N PRO A 15 78.74 -59.86 -2.05
CA PRO A 15 77.37 -60.30 -1.80
C PRO A 15 76.43 -59.13 -1.51
N SER A 16 75.26 -59.20 -2.16
CA SER A 16 74.10 -58.34 -2.00
C SER A 16 73.61 -58.32 -0.55
N ARG A 17 73.64 -57.14 0.09
CA ARG A 17 72.99 -56.92 1.39
C ARG A 17 71.47 -56.86 1.18
N PRO A 18 70.66 -57.67 1.90
CA PRO A 18 69.21 -57.64 1.75
C PRO A 18 68.64 -56.34 2.31
N GLN A 19 67.90 -55.61 1.48
CA GLN A 19 67.06 -54.49 1.91
C GLN A 19 65.85 -55.06 2.66
N THR A 20 65.77 -54.80 3.96
CA THR A 20 64.55 -54.98 4.76
C THR A 20 63.48 -53.96 4.34
N PRO A 21 62.24 -54.38 4.03
CA PRO A 21 61.15 -53.44 3.77
C PRO A 21 60.66 -52.85 5.10
N SER A 22 60.72 -51.52 5.22
CA SER A 22 60.17 -50.79 6.36
C SER A 22 58.65 -50.65 6.21
N PRO A 23 57.82 -51.11 7.15
CA PRO A 23 56.37 -50.92 7.09
C PRO A 23 56.05 -49.60 7.78
N ARG A 24 55.87 -48.51 7.02
CA ARG A 24 55.26 -47.31 7.61
C ARG A 24 54.48 -46.45 6.62
N SER A 25 53.26 -46.16 7.06
CA SER A 25 52.29 -45.19 6.55
C SER A 25 51.37 -45.64 5.42
N ALA A 26 50.23 -46.20 5.84
CA ALA A 26 48.97 -45.93 5.15
C ALA A 26 48.42 -44.60 5.67
N PRO A 27 48.12 -43.62 4.80
CA PRO A 27 47.13 -42.63 5.16
C PRO A 27 46.22 -42.31 3.96
N ALA A 28 45.04 -42.91 3.87
CA ALA A 28 43.95 -42.38 3.02
C ALA A 28 42.59 -43.09 3.23
N ALA A 29 42.23 -43.55 4.43
CA ALA A 29 40.90 -44.12 4.66
C ALA A 29 39.89 -43.11 5.24
N SER A 30 40.35 -41.96 5.75
CA SER A 30 39.51 -40.99 6.46
C SER A 30 39.06 -39.78 5.61
N ALA A 31 39.54 -39.64 4.37
CA ALA A 31 39.17 -38.50 3.51
C ALA A 31 37.80 -38.66 2.82
N ARG A 32 37.26 -39.88 2.68
CA ARG A 32 36.01 -40.15 1.94
C ARG A 32 34.73 -40.05 2.77
N VAL A 33 34.83 -39.99 4.10
CA VAL A 33 33.64 -39.96 4.99
C VAL A 33 33.13 -38.53 5.20
N ASN A 34 33.97 -37.51 4.97
CA ASN A 34 33.57 -36.11 5.16
C ASN A 34 33.00 -35.43 3.90
N SER A 35 33.33 -35.91 2.69
CA SER A 35 32.82 -35.34 1.45
C SER A 35 31.30 -35.49 1.32
N ASP A 36 30.75 -36.66 1.66
CA ASP A 36 29.31 -36.93 1.54
C ASP A 36 28.46 -36.13 2.54
N ARG A 37 29.03 -35.81 3.72
CA ARG A 37 28.40 -34.91 4.70
C ARG A 37 28.44 -33.45 4.22
N GLN A 38 29.51 -33.05 3.54
CA GLN A 38 29.69 -31.67 3.05
C GLN A 38 28.74 -31.35 1.89
N TRP A 39 28.54 -32.27 0.93
CA TRP A 39 27.57 -32.12 -0.18
C TRP A 39 26.10 -32.05 0.30
N ARG A 40 25.76 -32.81 1.34
CA ARG A 40 24.42 -32.74 1.97
C ARG A 40 24.20 -31.44 2.75
N GLN A 41 25.25 -30.83 3.29
CA GLN A 41 25.16 -29.56 4.00
C GLN A 41 25.08 -28.33 3.07
N THR A 42 25.75 -28.35 1.91
CA THR A 42 25.62 -27.26 0.91
C THR A 42 24.23 -27.26 0.28
N SER A 43 23.72 -28.41 -0.14
CA SER A 43 22.36 -28.52 -0.72
C SER A 43 21.25 -28.14 0.27
N SER A 44 21.38 -28.46 1.55
CA SER A 44 20.39 -28.08 2.56
C SER A 44 20.45 -26.60 2.95
N ARG A 45 21.64 -25.97 2.93
CA ARG A 45 21.79 -24.51 3.11
C ARG A 45 21.20 -23.73 1.93
N GLU A 46 21.43 -24.18 0.70
CA GLU A 46 20.89 -23.53 -0.51
C GLU A 46 19.35 -23.59 -0.59
N LEU A 47 18.75 -24.74 -0.24
CA LEU A 47 17.29 -24.88 -0.15
C LEU A 47 16.68 -24.02 0.97
N PHE A 48 17.39 -23.88 2.09
CA PHE A 48 16.98 -23.01 3.19
C PHE A 48 17.03 -21.53 2.78
N ASP A 49 18.10 -21.10 2.12
CA ASP A 49 18.24 -19.75 1.56
C ASP A 49 17.17 -19.44 0.51
N HIS A 50 16.82 -20.39 -0.36
CA HIS A 50 15.75 -20.18 -1.33
C HIS A 50 14.39 -20.01 -0.66
N ARG A 51 14.07 -20.83 0.35
CA ARG A 51 12.82 -20.71 1.12
C ARG A 51 12.77 -19.40 1.91
N LEU A 52 13.89 -18.97 2.49
CA LEU A 52 13.99 -17.68 3.19
C LEU A 52 13.78 -16.51 2.23
N ARG A 53 14.49 -16.49 1.09
CA ARG A 53 14.32 -15.46 0.05
C ARG A 53 12.89 -15.41 -0.47
N TYR A 54 12.27 -16.56 -0.68
CA TYR A 54 10.87 -16.64 -1.10
C TYR A 54 9.92 -16.07 -0.03
N ARG A 55 10.10 -16.44 1.24
CA ARG A 55 9.30 -15.92 2.37
C ARG A 55 9.47 -14.41 2.53
N ILE A 56 10.71 -13.90 2.45
CA ILE A 56 11.00 -12.47 2.53
C ILE A 56 10.32 -11.71 1.39
N LYS A 57 10.41 -12.22 0.15
CA LYS A 57 9.70 -11.63 -0.99
C LYS A 57 8.20 -11.63 -0.79
N LEU A 58 7.63 -12.75 -0.33
CA LEU A 58 6.20 -12.86 -0.05
C LEU A 58 5.76 -11.87 1.02
N THR A 59 6.51 -11.74 2.12
CA THR A 59 6.22 -10.76 3.18
C THR A 59 6.38 -9.33 2.70
N ALA A 60 7.38 -9.06 1.84
CA ALA A 60 7.57 -7.73 1.26
C ALA A 60 6.40 -7.35 0.35
N TYR A 61 5.93 -8.26 -0.50
CA TYR A 61 4.74 -8.03 -1.32
C TYR A 61 3.47 -7.87 -0.48
N ALA A 62 3.30 -8.67 0.58
CA ALA A 62 2.16 -8.56 1.49
C ALA A 62 2.17 -7.22 2.24
N LEU A 63 3.33 -6.76 2.71
CA LEU A 63 3.46 -5.43 3.33
C LEU A 63 3.22 -4.30 2.33
N ALA A 64 3.75 -4.43 1.11
CA ALA A 64 3.53 -3.46 0.05
C ALA A 64 2.05 -3.36 -0.32
N SER A 65 1.34 -4.48 -0.45
CA SER A 65 -0.09 -4.48 -0.75
C SER A 65 -0.90 -3.88 0.41
N LEU A 66 -0.57 -4.24 1.66
CA LEU A 66 -1.23 -3.66 2.83
C LEU A 66 -1.00 -2.14 2.91
N GLY A 67 0.22 -1.69 2.63
CA GLY A 67 0.57 -0.28 2.57
C GLY A 67 -0.18 0.45 1.47
N LEU A 68 -0.34 -0.15 0.30
CA LEU A 68 -1.10 0.43 -0.81
C LEU A 68 -2.59 0.59 -0.46
N VAL A 69 -3.18 -0.41 0.20
CA VAL A 69 -4.57 -0.36 0.67
C VAL A 69 -4.72 0.70 1.76
N GLY A 70 -3.80 0.75 2.73
CA GLY A 70 -3.80 1.77 3.77
C GLY A 70 -3.68 3.18 3.20
N TRP A 71 -2.80 3.36 2.22
CA TRP A 71 -2.66 4.62 1.49
C TRP A 71 -3.93 5.00 0.74
N LEU A 72 -4.57 4.06 0.05
CA LEU A 72 -5.82 4.30 -0.68
C LEU A 72 -6.95 4.72 0.27
N VAL A 73 -7.10 4.03 1.41
CA VAL A 73 -8.09 4.38 2.42
C VAL A 73 -7.82 5.76 3.00
N TRP A 74 -6.57 6.04 3.37
CA TRP A 74 -6.16 7.35 3.85
C TRP A 74 -6.51 8.42 2.81
N TRP A 75 -6.11 8.25 1.56
CA TRP A 75 -6.39 9.19 0.48
C TRP A 75 -7.89 9.43 0.25
N LEU A 76 -8.72 8.38 0.30
CA LEU A 76 -10.18 8.47 0.17
C LEU A 76 -10.80 9.29 1.31
N LEU A 77 -10.24 9.24 2.52
CA LEU A 77 -10.73 10.05 3.64
C LEU A 77 -10.49 11.54 3.41
N TYR A 78 -9.40 11.93 2.74
CA TYR A 78 -9.08 13.33 2.44
C TYR A 78 -9.63 13.79 1.09
N LEU A 79 -10.47 12.99 0.43
CA LEU A 79 -11.09 13.41 -0.81
C LEU A 79 -12.05 14.58 -0.52
N PRO A 80 -11.89 15.75 -1.15
CA PRO A 80 -12.78 16.87 -0.92
C PRO A 80 -14.19 16.46 -1.37
N GLN A 81 -15.16 16.56 -0.46
CA GLN A 81 -16.56 16.38 -0.80
C GLN A 81 -17.18 17.74 -1.15
N PRO A 82 -18.21 17.75 -2.02
CA PRO A 82 -18.97 18.95 -2.34
C PRO A 82 -19.48 19.64 -1.07
N THR A 83 -19.20 20.93 -0.97
CA THR A 83 -19.66 21.79 0.13
C THR A 83 -21.19 21.77 0.19
N PRO A 84 -21.80 21.51 1.35
CA PRO A 84 -23.25 21.52 1.46
C PRO A 84 -23.82 22.89 1.08
N TRP A 85 -24.84 22.88 0.21
CA TRP A 85 -25.59 24.07 -0.18
C TRP A 85 -27.01 24.00 0.38
N LEU A 86 -27.43 25.04 1.09
CA LEU A 86 -28.74 25.14 1.69
C LEU A 86 -29.45 26.39 1.16
N THR A 87 -30.58 26.21 0.50
CA THR A 87 -31.40 27.30 -0.04
C THR A 87 -32.73 27.38 0.70
N PHE A 88 -32.98 28.55 1.30
CA PHE A 88 -34.26 28.92 1.90
C PHE A 88 -34.98 29.94 1.03
N ILE A 89 -36.25 29.67 0.75
CA ILE A 89 -37.10 30.57 -0.03
C ILE A 89 -38.38 30.82 0.75
N GLU A 90 -38.59 32.10 1.06
CA GLU A 90 -39.80 32.64 1.69
C GLU A 90 -40.56 33.48 0.65
N SER A 91 -41.61 32.90 0.06
CA SER A 91 -42.40 33.57 -0.98
C SER A 91 -43.77 34.02 -0.52
N GLY A 92 -44.37 33.36 0.49
CA GLY A 92 -45.67 33.74 1.04
C GLY A 92 -45.48 34.64 2.25
N TYR A 93 -46.16 35.79 2.31
CA TYR A 93 -46.20 36.68 3.46
C TYR A 93 -47.65 36.89 3.92
N PRO A 94 -47.89 37.14 5.22
CA PRO A 94 -49.20 37.55 5.68
C PRO A 94 -49.54 38.94 5.13
N PHE A 95 -50.83 39.17 4.87
CA PHE A 95 -51.35 40.49 4.48
C PHE A 95 -50.89 41.57 5.47
N PRO A 96 -50.43 42.76 5.03
CA PRO A 96 -50.56 43.35 3.68
C PRO A 96 -49.37 43.13 2.74
N LEU A 97 -48.37 42.35 3.14
CA LEU A 97 -47.17 42.16 2.32
C LEU A 97 -47.50 41.27 1.11
N PRO A 98 -47.18 41.71 -0.12
CA PRO A 98 -47.38 40.89 -1.30
C PRO A 98 -46.38 39.71 -1.32
N PRO A 99 -46.73 38.59 -1.96
CA PRO A 99 -45.81 37.48 -2.13
C PRO A 99 -44.61 37.91 -2.98
N ASN A 100 -43.41 37.44 -2.61
CA ASN A 100 -42.18 37.78 -3.31
C ASN A 100 -42.01 36.90 -4.57
N SER A 101 -42.45 37.41 -5.71
CA SER A 101 -42.36 36.71 -7.00
C SER A 101 -40.91 36.49 -7.46
N LEU A 102 -40.00 37.42 -7.12
CA LEU A 102 -38.57 37.29 -7.44
C LEU A 102 -37.93 36.14 -6.66
N ALA A 103 -38.33 35.95 -5.40
CA ALA A 103 -37.86 34.81 -4.61
C ALA A 103 -38.29 33.47 -5.22
N VAL A 104 -39.48 33.41 -5.84
CA VAL A 104 -39.96 32.21 -6.56
C VAL A 104 -39.14 31.99 -7.84
N GLU A 105 -38.87 33.03 -8.61
CA GLU A 105 -38.03 32.96 -9.81
C GLU A 105 -36.61 32.49 -9.47
N ASP A 106 -35.96 33.13 -8.50
CA ASP A 106 -34.63 32.74 -8.05
C ASP A 106 -34.59 31.31 -7.53
N ALA A 107 -35.65 30.85 -6.85
CA ALA A 107 -35.76 29.46 -6.43
C ALA A 107 -35.69 28.49 -7.60
N THR A 108 -36.41 28.81 -8.69
CA THR A 108 -36.43 27.97 -9.89
C THR A 108 -35.09 27.99 -10.62
N LEU A 109 -34.47 29.17 -10.75
CA LEU A 109 -33.16 29.32 -11.37
C LEU A 109 -32.08 28.58 -10.57
N THR A 110 -32.09 28.73 -9.24
CA THR A 110 -31.16 28.05 -8.34
C THR A 110 -31.35 26.53 -8.40
N ALA A 111 -32.59 26.05 -8.37
CA ALA A 111 -32.87 24.62 -8.48
C ALA A 111 -32.38 24.03 -9.81
N ASN A 112 -32.52 24.78 -10.91
CA ASN A 112 -32.01 24.37 -12.21
C ASN A 112 -30.48 24.38 -12.27
N LEU A 113 -29.83 25.40 -11.71
CA LEU A 113 -28.37 25.54 -11.69
C LEU A 113 -27.71 24.47 -10.82
N LEU A 114 -28.35 24.10 -9.71
CA LEU A 114 -27.85 23.12 -8.75
C LEU A 114 -28.38 21.70 -8.99
N LYS A 115 -29.08 21.45 -10.10
CA LYS A 115 -29.70 20.15 -10.39
C LYS A 115 -28.73 18.98 -10.30
N ASP A 116 -27.51 19.18 -10.80
CA ASP A 116 -26.46 18.16 -10.82
C ASP A 116 -25.48 18.32 -9.66
N TYR A 117 -25.71 19.28 -8.75
CA TYR A 117 -24.82 19.51 -7.62
C TYR A 117 -25.12 18.49 -6.50
N PRO A 118 -24.17 17.62 -6.16
CA PRO A 118 -24.33 16.73 -5.03
C PRO A 118 -24.30 17.53 -3.71
N ASN A 119 -25.18 17.21 -2.75
CA ASN A 119 -25.25 17.85 -1.42
C ASN A 119 -25.99 19.21 -1.38
N VAL A 120 -27.13 19.32 -2.07
CA VAL A 120 -28.05 20.47 -1.95
C VAL A 120 -29.29 20.12 -1.15
N SER A 121 -29.70 21.03 -0.29
CA SER A 121 -30.97 20.97 0.45
C SER A 121 -31.79 22.21 0.14
N PHE A 122 -33.05 21.99 -0.25
CA PHE A 122 -34.01 23.06 -0.50
C PHE A 122 -35.07 23.06 0.59
N SER A 123 -35.32 24.24 1.16
CA SER A 123 -36.42 24.49 2.08
C SER A 123 -37.24 25.65 1.55
N ARG A 124 -38.46 25.34 1.09
CA ARG A 124 -39.44 26.35 0.67
C ARG A 124 -40.55 26.38 1.69
N ALA A 125 -40.84 27.56 2.20
CA ALA A 125 -42.02 27.81 3.01
C ALA A 125 -43.06 28.52 2.14
N GLU A 126 -44.16 27.81 1.84
CA GLU A 126 -45.30 28.36 1.10
C GLU A 126 -46.20 29.20 2.01
N ASN A 127 -46.25 28.86 3.29
CA ASN A 127 -46.83 29.69 4.34
C ASN A 127 -45.68 30.28 5.16
N SER A 128 -45.66 31.60 5.30
CA SER A 128 -44.59 32.29 6.03
C SER A 128 -44.34 31.65 7.38
N TRP A 129 -43.09 31.55 7.81
CA TRP A 129 -42.83 31.23 9.22
C TRP A 129 -43.56 32.27 10.08
N SER A 130 -44.38 31.79 11.03
CA SER A 130 -45.26 32.69 11.78
C SER A 130 -44.47 33.57 12.76
N ASN A 131 -43.24 33.17 13.07
CA ASN A 131 -42.30 33.90 13.92
C ASN A 131 -40.84 33.54 13.60
N GLU A 132 -39.92 34.39 14.05
CA GLU A 132 -38.47 34.19 13.90
C GLU A 132 -37.98 32.87 14.53
N ALA A 133 -38.58 32.44 15.65
CA ALA A 133 -38.16 31.24 16.35
C ALA A 133 -38.43 29.96 15.51
N GLU A 134 -39.54 29.92 14.77
CA GLU A 134 -39.87 28.84 13.82
C GLU A 134 -38.90 28.81 12.64
N PHE A 135 -38.58 29.98 12.09
CA PHE A 135 -37.56 30.08 11.04
C PHE A 135 -36.21 29.56 11.53
N LEU A 136 -35.72 30.06 12.67
CA LEU A 136 -34.44 29.64 13.24
C LEU A 136 -34.41 28.17 13.64
N ALA A 137 -35.54 27.62 14.11
CA ALA A 137 -35.67 26.20 14.39
C ALA A 137 -35.53 25.37 13.11
N SER A 138 -36.22 25.77 12.04
CA SER A 138 -36.15 25.09 10.74
C SER A 138 -34.75 25.19 10.10
N LEU A 139 -34.10 26.35 10.21
CA LEU A 139 -32.73 26.58 9.77
C LEU A 139 -31.76 25.68 10.53
N ARG A 140 -31.89 25.62 11.86
CA ARG A 140 -31.06 24.76 12.70
C ARG A 140 -31.25 23.28 12.36
N ASP A 141 -32.48 22.85 12.12
CA ASP A 141 -32.76 21.46 11.75
C ASP A 141 -32.23 21.12 10.37
N ALA A 142 -32.29 22.05 9.40
CA ALA A 142 -31.68 21.86 8.10
C ALA A 142 -30.15 21.80 8.18
N LEU A 143 -29.51 22.71 8.93
CA LEU A 143 -28.07 22.70 9.15
C LEU A 143 -27.59 21.41 9.83
N ARG A 144 -28.37 20.85 10.77
CA ARG A 144 -28.07 19.57 11.41
C ARG A 144 -28.13 18.37 10.47
N ARG A 145 -28.93 18.46 9.40
CA ARG A 145 -29.08 17.41 8.39
C ARG A 145 -28.03 17.49 7.29
N LEU A 146 -27.34 18.62 7.16
CA LEU A 146 -26.27 18.77 6.18
C LEU A 146 -25.10 17.83 6.49
N ARG A 147 -24.60 17.18 5.44
CA ARG A 147 -23.36 16.42 5.52
C ARG A 147 -22.17 17.37 5.28
N PRO A 148 -21.14 17.34 6.14
CA PRO A 148 -19.95 18.15 5.93
C PRO A 148 -19.24 17.75 4.64
N GLY A 149 -18.59 18.71 3.97
CA GLY A 149 -17.84 18.52 2.73
C GLY A 149 -16.51 17.75 2.88
N GLY A 150 -16.38 16.88 3.89
CA GLY A 150 -15.17 16.12 4.19
C GLY A 150 -14.67 16.30 5.64
N PRO A 151 -13.52 15.73 6.00
CA PRO A 151 -12.98 15.75 7.38
C PRO A 151 -12.78 17.17 7.94
N ASP A 152 -12.42 18.12 7.07
CA ASP A 152 -12.22 19.53 7.40
C ASP A 152 -13.33 20.44 6.86
N GLY A 153 -14.41 19.86 6.32
CA GLY A 153 -15.54 20.57 5.72
C GLY A 153 -16.38 21.30 6.76
N ARG A 154 -15.94 22.47 7.21
CA ARG A 154 -16.63 23.34 8.18
C ARG A 154 -17.46 24.46 7.55
N THR A 155 -17.50 24.50 6.22
CA THR A 155 -18.18 25.55 5.47
C THR A 155 -19.48 24.99 4.90
N ALA A 156 -20.53 25.79 4.95
CA ALA A 156 -21.79 25.56 4.24
C ALA A 156 -22.15 26.83 3.48
N ILE A 157 -22.76 26.67 2.31
CA ILE A 157 -23.30 27.80 1.54
C ILE A 157 -24.77 27.93 1.93
N LEU A 158 -25.14 29.10 2.43
CA LEU A 158 -26.52 29.42 2.81
C LEU A 158 -27.02 30.53 1.90
N GLN A 159 -28.08 30.24 1.15
CA GLN A 159 -28.81 31.19 0.34
C GLN A 159 -30.18 31.41 0.97
N ILE A 160 -30.51 32.65 1.28
CA ILE A 160 -31.81 33.04 1.82
C ILE A 160 -32.41 34.05 0.87
N ASN A 161 -33.56 33.70 0.31
CA ASN A 161 -34.38 34.60 -0.46
C ASN A 161 -35.65 34.90 0.32
N ALA A 162 -35.70 36.10 0.89
CA ALA A 162 -36.80 36.65 1.65
C ALA A 162 -36.96 38.15 1.32
N HIS A 163 -38.00 38.79 1.84
CA HIS A 163 -38.29 40.21 1.61
C HIS A 163 -37.41 41.17 2.40
#